data_AF-A0AAD8WKP8-F1
#
_entry.id   AF-A0AAD8WKP8-F1
#
_cell.length_a   1.000
_cell.length_b   1.000
_cell.length_c   1.000
_cell.angle_alpha   90.00
_cell.angle_beta   90.00
_cell.angle_gamma   90.00
#
_symmetry.space_group_name_H-M   'P 1'
#
loop_
_entity.id
_entity.type
_entity.pdbx_description
1 polymer ?
#
loop_
_entity_poly.entity_id
_entity_poly.type
_entity_poly.pdbx_seq_one_letter_code
_entity_poly.pdbx_strand_id
1 'polypeptide(L)'
;MATAPVRPSPGGLTQRDTEVRLPRATRVKNKAPSPIQITAEQIIRDARGCHDRSIKPPPRRKIADLDELSEYRLGERNLFEEKVCRPDCGVSAWVRYARWEEQQGDLARARSVYERALRAPAGHRDHALWVKYAEFEMRSRSVGHARNVWDRAVALLPRVDQLWSKYAHMEEMLGAYANARQVFDRWMAWHPGTNGWDAYIMFETRYGEAERARALYERLVDEHPLPDTFKRYAEFETKHGETERAHRLYQRAAELLAADGKDPAPAVDAAVVATNKKISPYEDAVRKNPLNYDAWFEYLAHEQSAGSKDSVREVYERAIANVPPAEEKRYWQRYIYLWINYALYEELDAQDTGRAREVYRECLKLIPHKKFTFAKVWIMAAQLEIRCKDLTAARKLLGNAIGMAPKAKIFKKYIEMEMRLGNVDRCRTLYQKYIEWSPANCYAWRKYAELERQLGETDRARSIYELAIAQPALDMPEFLLKDLAEFDASAGLSGIGREINTPRIGKRNRPLPDDEVSEAKHLKILQAAHRWKNSKA
;
A
#
# COMPACT_ATOMS: atom_id res chain seq x y z
N MET A 1 -44.48 -85.63 -46.57
CA MET A 1 -45.14 -85.49 -47.89
C MET A 1 -44.63 -84.21 -48.54
N ALA A 2 -44.09 -84.37 -49.75
CA ALA A 2 -44.03 -83.46 -50.90
C ALA A 2 -43.55 -81.99 -50.77
N THR A 3 -42.62 -81.69 -51.68
CA THR A 3 -41.96 -80.44 -52.07
C THR A 3 -42.78 -79.51 -53.00
N ALA A 4 -42.45 -78.21 -52.93
CA ALA A 4 -42.47 -77.16 -53.98
C ALA A 4 -43.81 -76.49 -54.40
N PRO A 5 -43.79 -75.33 -55.09
CA PRO A 5 -43.06 -74.08 -54.83
C PRO A 5 -44.01 -72.85 -54.80
N VAL A 6 -43.63 -71.78 -54.08
CA VAL A 6 -44.36 -70.51 -54.06
C VAL A 6 -44.02 -69.69 -55.31
N ARG A 7 -45.02 -69.40 -56.15
CA ARG A 7 -44.94 -68.43 -57.25
C ARG A 7 -44.90 -67.00 -56.69
N PRO A 8 -43.97 -66.13 -57.11
CA PRO A 8 -44.07 -64.70 -56.85
C PRO A 8 -44.93 -64.04 -57.94
N SER A 9 -46.02 -63.38 -57.53
CA SER A 9 -46.80 -62.49 -58.39
C SER A 9 -46.21 -61.07 -58.38
N PRO A 10 -46.37 -60.31 -59.48
CA PRO A 10 -45.45 -59.25 -59.87
C PRO A 10 -45.62 -57.96 -59.06
N GLY A 11 -44.51 -57.47 -58.50
CA GLY A 11 -44.43 -56.15 -57.89
C GLY A 11 -44.62 -55.06 -58.94
N GLY A 12 -45.63 -54.22 -58.76
CA GLY A 12 -45.80 -52.99 -59.53
C GLY A 12 -44.64 -52.04 -59.23
N LEU A 13 -43.87 -51.71 -60.26
CA LEU A 13 -42.80 -50.73 -60.22
C LEU A 13 -43.38 -49.35 -59.90
N THR A 14 -42.78 -48.68 -58.93
CA THR A 14 -43.17 -47.31 -58.55
C THR A 14 -42.61 -46.31 -59.57
N GLN A 15 -43.20 -45.13 -59.74
CA GLN A 15 -42.73 -44.10 -60.69
C GLN A 15 -41.24 -43.71 -60.51
N ARG A 16 -40.62 -44.06 -59.39
CA ARG A 16 -39.18 -43.91 -59.13
C ARG A 16 -38.30 -44.89 -59.91
N ASP A 17 -38.86 -46.00 -60.39
CA ASP A 17 -38.15 -47.06 -61.08
C ASP A 17 -38.14 -46.87 -62.62
N THR A 18 -38.92 -45.91 -63.14
CA THR A 18 -39.00 -45.55 -64.57
C THR A 18 -38.29 -44.26 -64.95
N GLU A 19 -37.67 -43.55 -63.99
CA GLU A 19 -36.83 -42.40 -64.31
C GLU A 19 -35.43 -42.87 -64.74
N VAL A 20 -35.19 -42.88 -66.05
CA VAL A 20 -33.83 -42.91 -66.59
C VAL A 20 -33.11 -41.69 -66.04
N ARG A 21 -32.28 -41.88 -65.00
CA ARG A 21 -31.34 -40.86 -64.53
C ARG A 21 -30.37 -40.57 -65.65
N LEU A 22 -30.72 -39.60 -66.50
CA LEU A 22 -29.78 -38.91 -67.35
C LEU A 22 -28.60 -38.51 -66.45
N PRO A 23 -27.34 -38.82 -66.84
CA PRO A 23 -26.19 -38.49 -66.01
C PRO A 23 -26.28 -37.00 -65.69
N ARG A 24 -26.36 -36.66 -64.39
CA ARG A 24 -26.43 -35.27 -63.94
C ARG A 24 -25.33 -34.53 -64.68
N ALA A 25 -25.71 -33.53 -65.48
CA ALA A 25 -24.77 -32.69 -66.21
C ALA A 25 -23.63 -32.35 -65.26
N THR A 26 -22.39 -32.69 -65.64
CA THR A 26 -21.23 -32.54 -64.77
C THR A 26 -21.11 -31.07 -64.40
N ARG A 27 -21.66 -30.72 -63.23
CA ARG A 27 -21.66 -29.36 -62.72
C ARG A 27 -20.19 -29.00 -62.53
N VAL A 28 -19.66 -28.15 -63.41
CA VAL A 28 -18.27 -27.71 -63.36
C VAL A 28 -18.07 -27.12 -61.97
N LYS A 29 -17.31 -27.81 -61.12
CA LYS A 29 -17.01 -27.35 -59.78
C LYS A 29 -16.03 -26.20 -59.92
N ASN A 30 -16.38 -25.04 -59.39
CA ASN A 30 -15.44 -23.94 -59.33
C ASN A 30 -14.28 -24.35 -58.41
N LYS A 31 -13.06 -24.43 -58.97
CA LYS A 31 -11.82 -24.73 -58.23
C LYS A 31 -11.14 -23.47 -57.68
N ALA A 32 -11.77 -22.31 -57.80
CA ALA A 32 -11.29 -21.10 -57.15
C ALA A 32 -11.14 -21.33 -55.63
N PRO A 33 -10.11 -20.76 -55.00
CA PRO A 33 -9.92 -20.90 -53.55
C PRO A 33 -11.16 -20.42 -52.81
N SER A 34 -11.63 -21.21 -51.84
CA SER A 34 -12.78 -20.81 -51.03
C SER A 34 -12.41 -19.58 -50.18
N PRO A 35 -13.30 -18.58 -50.07
CA PRO A 35 -13.02 -17.35 -49.33
C PRO A 35 -12.85 -17.61 -47.83
N ILE A 36 -13.47 -18.67 -47.32
CA ILE A 36 -13.32 -19.15 -45.95
C ILE A 36 -12.68 -20.54 -46.04
N GLN A 37 -11.53 -20.69 -45.41
CA GLN A 37 -10.89 -21.99 -45.23
C GLN A 37 -11.50 -22.65 -43.99
N ILE A 38 -11.94 -23.90 -44.11
CA ILE A 38 -12.49 -24.63 -42.97
C ILE A 38 -11.36 -24.84 -41.97
N THR A 39 -11.45 -24.22 -40.79
CA THR A 39 -10.47 -24.38 -39.73
C THR A 39 -10.82 -25.59 -38.87
N ALA A 40 -9.82 -26.15 -38.19
CA ALA A 40 -10.03 -27.24 -37.23
C ALA A 40 -11.03 -26.85 -36.11
N GLU A 41 -11.03 -25.58 -35.70
CA GLU A 41 -11.98 -25.04 -34.73
C GLU A 41 -13.43 -25.14 -35.21
N GLN A 42 -13.68 -24.85 -36.49
CA GLN A 42 -15.02 -24.88 -37.05
C GLN A 42 -15.58 -26.31 -37.12
N ILE A 43 -14.73 -27.29 -37.42
CA ILE A 43 -15.08 -28.71 -37.40
C ILE A 43 -15.41 -29.15 -35.96
N ILE A 44 -14.63 -28.74 -34.96
CA ILE A 44 -14.90 -29.08 -33.55
C ILE A 44 -16.19 -28.42 -33.06
N ARG A 45 -16.46 -27.18 -33.47
CA ARG A 45 -17.70 -26.45 -33.15
C ARG A 45 -18.93 -27.13 -33.73
N ASP A 46 -18.87 -27.50 -35.01
CA ASP A 46 -19.96 -28.20 -35.68
C ASP A 46 -20.14 -29.62 -35.11
N ALA A 47 -19.04 -30.33 -34.80
CA ALA A 47 -19.10 -31.63 -34.15
C ALA A 47 -19.75 -31.56 -32.75
N ARG A 48 -19.47 -30.50 -31.97
CA ARG A 48 -20.16 -30.23 -30.70
C ARG A 48 -21.64 -29.90 -30.91
N GLY A 49 -21.97 -29.11 -31.93
CA GLY A 49 -23.35 -28.77 -32.30
C GLY A 49 -24.17 -29.97 -32.77
N CYS A 50 -23.52 -30.94 -33.43
CA CYS A 50 -24.13 -32.20 -33.87
C CYS A 50 -24.19 -33.28 -32.79
N HIS A 51 -23.44 -33.15 -31.68
CA HIS A 51 -23.47 -34.12 -30.58
C HIS A 51 -24.75 -33.96 -29.73
N ASP A 52 -25.91 -34.02 -30.37
CA ASP A 52 -27.22 -34.03 -29.74
C ASP A 52 -27.67 -35.47 -29.46
N ARG A 53 -26.88 -36.15 -28.62
CA ARG A 53 -27.33 -37.30 -27.83
C ARG A 53 -26.99 -37.09 -26.36
N SER A 54 -27.15 -35.85 -25.91
CA SER A 54 -27.33 -35.62 -24.48
C SER A 54 -28.58 -36.40 -24.08
N ILE A 55 -28.43 -37.32 -23.13
CA ILE A 55 -29.53 -38.08 -22.57
C ILE A 55 -30.59 -37.07 -22.13
N LYS A 56 -31.75 -37.05 -22.79
CA LYS A 56 -32.85 -36.16 -22.40
C LYS A 56 -33.14 -36.44 -20.92
N PRO A 57 -33.23 -35.41 -20.06
CA PRO A 57 -33.52 -35.63 -18.65
C PRO A 57 -34.84 -36.39 -18.52
N PRO A 58 -34.94 -37.33 -17.57
CA PRO A 58 -36.19 -38.06 -17.35
C PRO A 58 -37.33 -37.09 -17.05
N PRO A 59 -38.58 -37.42 -17.44
CA PRO A 59 -39.73 -36.58 -17.15
C PRO A 59 -39.89 -36.41 -15.64
N ARG A 60 -40.24 -35.19 -15.20
CA ARG A 60 -40.47 -34.90 -13.77
C ARG A 60 -41.68 -35.68 -13.27
N ARG A 61 -41.45 -36.71 -12.45
CA ARG A 61 -42.50 -37.49 -11.75
C ARG A 61 -42.68 -36.92 -10.34
N LYS A 62 -43.93 -36.69 -9.91
CA LYS A 62 -44.25 -36.35 -8.52
C LYS A 62 -44.52 -37.66 -7.79
N ILE A 63 -43.91 -37.84 -6.63
CA ILE A 63 -44.10 -39.01 -5.76
C ILE A 63 -45.31 -38.71 -4.87
N ALA A 64 -46.35 -39.53 -4.94
CA ALA A 64 -47.60 -39.31 -4.20
C ALA A 64 -47.64 -40.13 -2.89
N ASP A 65 -47.23 -41.40 -2.97
CA ASP A 65 -47.44 -42.38 -1.90
C ASP A 65 -46.14 -42.91 -1.27
N LEU A 66 -46.24 -43.48 -0.06
CA LEU A 66 -45.11 -44.09 0.63
C LEU A 66 -44.54 -45.31 -0.12
N ASP A 67 -45.39 -46.07 -0.81
CA ASP A 67 -44.98 -47.21 -1.62
C ASP A 67 -44.19 -46.75 -2.86
N GLU A 68 -44.65 -45.71 -3.55
CA GLU A 68 -43.91 -45.09 -4.66
C GLU A 68 -42.56 -44.51 -4.21
N LEU A 69 -42.51 -43.90 -3.00
CA LEU A 69 -41.26 -43.45 -2.39
C LEU A 69 -40.32 -44.62 -2.10
N SER A 70 -40.86 -45.76 -1.68
CA SER A 70 -40.09 -46.98 -1.39
C SER A 70 -39.50 -47.60 -2.66
N GLU A 71 -40.26 -47.65 -3.76
CA GLU A 71 -39.80 -48.11 -5.06
C GLU A 71 -38.72 -47.19 -5.64
N TYR A 72 -38.94 -45.87 -5.53
CA TYR A 72 -37.93 -44.88 -5.90
C TYR A 72 -36.65 -45.07 -5.10
N ARG A 73 -36.75 -45.24 -3.77
CA ARG A 73 -35.60 -45.51 -2.90
C ARG A 73 -34.88 -46.81 -3.28
N LEU A 74 -35.63 -47.88 -3.58
CA LEU A 74 -35.05 -49.16 -3.98
C LEU A 74 -34.33 -49.06 -5.33
N GLY A 75 -34.93 -48.40 -6.31
CA GLY A 75 -34.33 -48.17 -7.63
C GLY A 75 -33.04 -47.38 -7.54
N GLU A 76 -33.04 -46.25 -6.83
CA GLU A 76 -31.84 -45.43 -6.62
C GLU A 76 -30.76 -46.19 -5.82
N ARG A 77 -31.15 -46.94 -4.78
CA ARG A 77 -30.21 -47.79 -4.02
C ARG A 77 -29.55 -48.82 -4.92
N ASN A 78 -30.30 -49.51 -5.77
CA ASN A 78 -29.75 -50.49 -6.70
C ASN A 78 -28.75 -49.83 -7.67
N LEU A 79 -29.06 -48.63 -8.16
CA LEU A 79 -28.14 -47.86 -9.02
C LEU A 79 -26.85 -47.45 -8.29
N PHE A 80 -26.94 -47.12 -7.00
CA PHE A 80 -25.76 -46.80 -6.19
C PHE A 80 -24.94 -48.05 -5.85
N GLU A 81 -25.59 -49.15 -5.45
CA GLU A 81 -24.94 -50.44 -5.16
C GLU A 81 -24.26 -51.00 -6.41
N GLU A 82 -24.89 -50.92 -7.59
CA GLU A 82 -24.26 -51.32 -8.84
C GLU A 82 -22.98 -50.52 -9.11
N LYS A 83 -23.00 -49.20 -8.87
CA LYS A 83 -21.82 -48.33 -9.05
C LYS A 83 -20.72 -48.62 -8.03
N VAL A 84 -21.10 -48.98 -6.83
CA VAL A 84 -20.21 -49.24 -5.69
C VAL A 84 -19.58 -50.64 -5.76
N CYS A 85 -20.29 -51.62 -6.29
CA CYS A 85 -19.77 -52.98 -6.51
C CYS A 85 -18.71 -53.06 -7.62
N ARG A 86 -18.53 -51.99 -8.42
CA ARG A 86 -17.46 -51.95 -9.44
C ARG A 86 -16.10 -51.84 -8.73
N PRO A 87 -15.09 -52.64 -9.14
CA PRO A 87 -13.76 -52.64 -8.51
C PRO A 87 -13.07 -51.26 -8.52
N ASP A 88 -13.33 -50.45 -9.56
CA ASP A 88 -12.78 -49.09 -9.71
C ASP A 88 -13.69 -48.00 -9.13
N CYS A 89 -14.52 -48.32 -8.13
CA CYS A 89 -15.38 -47.33 -7.51
C CYS A 89 -14.54 -46.28 -6.75
N GLY A 90 -14.45 -45.08 -7.32
CA GLY A 90 -13.85 -43.96 -6.62
C GLY A 90 -14.62 -43.61 -5.34
N VAL A 91 -13.93 -43.11 -4.32
CA VAL A 91 -14.51 -42.65 -3.04
C VAL A 91 -15.68 -41.67 -3.22
N SER A 92 -15.70 -40.93 -4.34
CA SER A 92 -16.79 -40.02 -4.70
C SER A 92 -18.14 -40.71 -4.92
N ALA A 93 -18.16 -41.98 -5.33
CA ALA A 93 -19.39 -42.77 -5.49
C ALA A 93 -20.01 -43.09 -4.11
N TRP A 94 -19.17 -43.53 -3.16
CA TRP A 94 -19.56 -43.79 -1.78
C TRP A 94 -20.06 -42.53 -1.08
N VAL A 95 -19.37 -41.40 -1.23
CA VAL A 95 -19.81 -40.12 -0.63
C VAL A 95 -21.13 -39.64 -1.22
N ARG A 96 -21.38 -39.83 -2.52
CA ARG A 96 -22.67 -39.50 -3.14
C ARG A 96 -23.79 -40.41 -2.62
N TYR A 97 -23.53 -41.70 -2.47
CA TYR A 97 -24.52 -42.64 -1.94
C TYR A 97 -24.87 -42.30 -0.48
N ALA A 98 -23.87 -42.04 0.36
CA ALA A 98 -24.09 -41.68 1.75
C ALA A 98 -24.83 -40.34 1.92
N ARG A 99 -24.52 -39.33 1.07
CA ARG A 99 -25.27 -38.06 1.05
C ARG A 99 -26.71 -38.22 0.59
N TRP A 100 -26.98 -39.16 -0.32
CA TRP A 100 -28.35 -39.45 -0.74
C TRP A 100 -29.14 -40.12 0.39
N GLU A 101 -28.57 -41.10 1.10
CA GLU A 101 -29.21 -41.70 2.29
C GLU A 101 -29.41 -40.66 3.42
N GLU A 102 -28.50 -39.69 3.56
CA GLU A 102 -28.67 -38.55 4.46
C GLU A 102 -29.89 -37.69 4.06
N GLN A 103 -30.07 -37.40 2.77
CA GLN A 103 -31.24 -36.68 2.27
C GLN A 103 -32.55 -37.46 2.48
N GLN A 104 -32.50 -38.79 2.51
CA GLN A 104 -33.65 -39.64 2.84
C GLN A 104 -33.97 -39.68 4.35
N GLY A 105 -33.03 -39.23 5.20
CA GLY A 105 -33.16 -39.26 6.67
C GLY A 105 -32.71 -40.58 7.33
N ASP A 106 -32.27 -41.57 6.55
CA ASP A 106 -31.87 -42.90 7.04
C ASP A 106 -30.41 -42.87 7.54
N LEU A 107 -30.18 -42.24 8.69
CA LEU A 107 -28.83 -42.03 9.27
C LEU A 107 -28.08 -43.34 9.55
N ALA A 108 -28.78 -44.39 9.99
CA ALA A 108 -28.18 -45.70 10.28
C ALA A 108 -27.63 -46.37 9.01
N ARG A 109 -28.30 -46.21 7.87
CA ARG A 109 -27.82 -46.73 6.59
C ARG A 109 -26.65 -45.91 6.08
N ALA A 110 -26.73 -44.57 6.17
CA ALA A 110 -25.60 -43.71 5.81
C ALA A 110 -24.31 -44.10 6.58
N ARG A 111 -24.40 -44.41 7.88
CA ARG A 111 -23.28 -44.96 8.67
C ARG A 111 -22.74 -46.28 8.13
N SER A 112 -23.64 -47.22 7.82
CA SER A 112 -23.26 -48.50 7.22
C SER A 112 -22.54 -48.32 5.88
N VAL A 113 -22.99 -47.38 5.05
CA VAL A 113 -22.34 -47.02 3.78
C VAL A 113 -20.94 -46.46 4.02
N TYR A 114 -20.76 -45.55 4.98
CA TYR A 114 -19.44 -45.03 5.34
C TYR A 114 -18.51 -46.11 5.91
N GLU A 115 -18.99 -46.97 6.80
CA GLU A 115 -18.18 -48.08 7.35
C GLU A 115 -17.79 -49.09 6.27
N ARG A 116 -18.68 -49.38 5.32
CA ARG A 116 -18.34 -50.20 4.14
C ARG A 116 -17.30 -49.51 3.26
N ALA A 117 -17.42 -48.20 3.05
CA ALA A 117 -16.45 -47.43 2.29
C ALA A 117 -15.07 -47.43 2.98
N LEU A 118 -15.02 -47.37 4.31
CA LEU A 118 -13.78 -47.45 5.09
C LEU A 118 -13.15 -48.85 5.07
N ARG A 119 -13.96 -49.92 5.05
CA ARG A 119 -13.46 -51.30 4.90
C ARG A 119 -12.85 -51.57 3.53
N ALA A 120 -13.18 -50.78 2.52
CA ALA A 120 -12.56 -50.90 1.20
C ALA A 120 -11.05 -50.58 1.29
N PRO A 121 -10.19 -51.30 0.55
CA PRO A 121 -8.73 -51.18 0.65
C PRO A 121 -8.20 -49.78 0.29
N ALA A 122 -8.93 -48.98 -0.49
CA ALA A 122 -8.60 -47.57 -0.77
C ALA A 122 -9.15 -46.60 0.27
N GLY A 123 -10.32 -46.87 0.87
CA GLY A 123 -11.06 -45.88 1.66
C GLY A 123 -10.46 -45.58 3.03
N HIS A 124 -9.86 -46.55 3.72
CA HIS A 124 -9.28 -46.30 5.05
C HIS A 124 -8.05 -45.37 5.03
N ARG A 125 -7.31 -45.32 3.92
CA ARG A 125 -6.13 -44.45 3.75
C ARG A 125 -6.50 -43.03 3.31
N ASP A 126 -7.69 -42.86 2.74
CA ASP A 126 -8.15 -41.59 2.23
C ASP A 126 -8.67 -40.69 3.36
N HIS A 127 -7.83 -39.76 3.81
CA HIS A 127 -8.20 -38.75 4.83
C HIS A 127 -9.48 -37.97 4.48
N ALA A 128 -9.74 -37.74 3.19
CA ALA A 128 -10.93 -37.04 2.73
C ALA A 128 -12.23 -37.80 3.07
N LEU A 129 -12.21 -39.15 3.05
CA LEU A 129 -13.38 -39.95 3.40
C LEU A 129 -13.70 -39.83 4.90
N TRP A 130 -12.68 -39.91 5.76
CA TRP A 130 -12.81 -39.69 7.20
C TRP A 130 -13.41 -38.32 7.52
N VAL A 131 -12.90 -37.28 6.87
CA VAL A 131 -13.43 -35.91 6.99
C VAL A 131 -14.89 -35.85 6.59
N LYS A 132 -15.29 -36.47 5.48
CA LYS A 132 -16.68 -36.48 5.02
C LYS A 132 -17.60 -37.28 5.95
N TYR A 133 -17.11 -38.38 6.53
CA TYR A 133 -17.87 -39.17 7.50
C TYR A 133 -18.08 -38.40 8.80
N ALA A 134 -17.04 -37.76 9.32
CA ALA A 134 -17.16 -36.91 10.50
C ALA A 134 -18.04 -35.67 10.25
N GLU A 135 -17.94 -35.02 9.08
CA GLU A 135 -18.85 -33.94 8.66
C GLU A 135 -20.32 -34.39 8.55
N PHE A 136 -20.56 -35.65 8.20
CA PHE A 136 -21.89 -36.24 8.26
C PHE A 136 -22.38 -36.40 9.71
N GLU A 137 -21.55 -36.92 10.62
CA GLU A 137 -21.96 -37.07 12.03
C GLU A 137 -22.14 -35.72 12.76
N MET A 138 -21.38 -34.69 12.37
CA MET A 138 -21.58 -33.32 12.85
C MET A 138 -22.94 -32.76 12.40
N ARG A 139 -23.34 -33.00 11.14
CA ARG A 139 -24.64 -32.58 10.61
C ARG A 139 -25.80 -33.36 11.23
N SER A 140 -25.59 -34.64 11.51
CA SER A 140 -26.58 -35.50 12.17
C SER A 140 -26.75 -35.20 13.67
N ARG A 141 -26.00 -34.21 14.21
CA ARG A 141 -25.96 -33.82 15.64
C ARG A 141 -25.54 -34.96 16.59
N SER A 142 -24.90 -36.01 16.07
CA SER A 142 -24.46 -37.16 16.84
C SER A 142 -23.01 -36.98 17.34
N VAL A 143 -22.83 -36.11 18.35
CA VAL A 143 -21.49 -35.70 18.86
C VAL A 143 -20.65 -36.89 19.33
N GLY A 144 -21.24 -37.85 20.06
CA GLY A 144 -20.50 -39.02 20.54
C GLY A 144 -19.96 -39.91 19.41
N HIS A 145 -20.76 -40.09 18.34
CA HIS A 145 -20.33 -40.84 17.17
C HIS A 145 -19.24 -40.07 16.42
N ALA A 146 -19.38 -38.75 16.27
CA ALA A 146 -18.36 -37.91 15.63
C ALA A 146 -17.00 -38.01 16.36
N ARG A 147 -16.99 -37.98 17.71
CA ARG A 147 -15.77 -38.18 18.52
C ARG A 147 -15.12 -39.53 18.26
N ASN A 148 -15.90 -40.61 18.31
CA ASN A 148 -15.38 -41.96 18.05
C ASN A 148 -14.79 -42.09 16.64
N VAL A 149 -15.41 -41.44 15.64
CA VAL A 149 -14.90 -41.41 14.26
C VAL A 149 -13.58 -40.65 14.18
N TRP A 150 -13.49 -39.47 14.81
CA TRP A 150 -12.24 -38.70 14.85
C TRP A 150 -11.12 -39.43 15.60
N ASP A 151 -11.41 -40.03 16.76
CA ASP A 151 -10.42 -40.80 17.51
C ASP A 151 -9.89 -41.99 16.70
N ARG A 152 -10.76 -42.71 15.99
CA ARG A 152 -10.35 -43.79 15.06
C ARG A 152 -9.52 -43.25 13.90
N ALA A 153 -9.94 -42.13 13.29
CA ALA A 153 -9.24 -41.54 12.16
C ALA A 153 -7.82 -41.12 12.53
N VAL A 154 -7.67 -40.47 13.68
CA VAL A 154 -6.40 -40.01 14.22
C VAL A 154 -5.49 -41.18 14.63
N ALA A 155 -6.06 -42.24 15.22
CA ALA A 155 -5.30 -43.44 15.58
C ALA A 155 -4.74 -44.18 14.35
N LEU A 156 -5.47 -44.18 13.23
CA LEU A 156 -5.07 -44.85 12.00
C LEU A 156 -4.13 -43.99 11.14
N LEU A 157 -4.33 -42.66 11.13
CA LEU A 157 -3.60 -41.71 10.28
C LEU A 157 -3.00 -40.56 11.11
N PRO A 158 -2.06 -40.84 12.03
CA PRO A 158 -1.51 -39.83 12.95
C PRO A 158 -0.69 -38.74 12.24
N ARG A 159 -0.17 -39.03 11.04
CA ARG A 159 0.67 -38.07 10.27
C ARG A 159 -0.12 -37.03 9.48
N VAL A 160 -1.45 -37.13 9.42
CA VAL A 160 -2.27 -36.22 8.62
C VAL A 160 -2.77 -35.07 9.48
N ASP A 161 -2.08 -33.95 9.44
CA ASP A 161 -2.36 -32.73 10.22
C ASP A 161 -3.81 -32.21 10.09
N GLN A 162 -4.41 -32.39 8.90
CA GLN A 162 -5.77 -31.94 8.64
C GLN A 162 -6.81 -32.65 9.54
N LEU A 163 -6.59 -33.92 9.89
CA LEU A 163 -7.51 -34.68 10.75
C LEU A 163 -7.48 -34.12 12.17
N TRP A 164 -6.30 -33.88 12.71
CA TRP A 164 -6.11 -33.27 14.03
C TRP A 164 -6.71 -31.86 14.11
N SER A 165 -6.44 -31.03 13.10
CA SER A 165 -6.96 -29.66 13.04
C SER A 165 -8.49 -29.63 13.01
N LYS A 166 -9.13 -30.52 12.23
CA LYS A 166 -10.60 -30.62 12.17
C LYS A 166 -11.21 -31.20 13.44
N TYR A 167 -10.52 -32.14 14.09
CA TYR A 167 -10.98 -32.70 15.36
C TYR A 167 -10.92 -31.65 16.48
N ALA A 168 -9.81 -30.91 16.58
CA ALA A 168 -9.67 -29.79 17.51
C ALA A 168 -10.71 -28.69 17.25
N HIS A 169 -10.95 -28.33 15.99
CA HIS A 169 -11.98 -27.37 15.62
C HIS A 169 -13.39 -27.84 16.03
N MET A 170 -13.69 -29.14 15.91
CA MET A 170 -14.97 -29.67 16.38
C MET A 170 -15.14 -29.51 17.89
N GLU A 171 -14.12 -29.88 18.69
CA GLU A 171 -14.19 -29.71 20.14
C GLU A 171 -14.26 -28.22 20.55
N GLU A 172 -13.63 -27.34 19.78
CA GLU A 172 -13.74 -25.88 19.94
C GLU A 172 -15.17 -25.39 19.69
N MET A 173 -15.82 -25.84 18.60
CA MET A 173 -17.22 -25.50 18.29
C MET A 173 -18.22 -26.04 19.32
N LEU A 174 -17.87 -27.13 20.00
CA LEU A 174 -18.66 -27.69 21.11
C LEU A 174 -18.44 -26.95 22.44
N GLY A 175 -17.46 -26.03 22.51
CA GLY A 175 -17.08 -25.31 23.73
C GLY A 175 -16.30 -26.16 24.74
N ALA A 176 -15.84 -27.35 24.36
CA ALA A 176 -15.10 -28.26 25.23
C ALA A 176 -13.58 -28.00 25.15
N TYR A 177 -13.14 -26.84 25.66
CA TYR A 177 -11.74 -26.40 25.52
C TYR A 177 -10.72 -27.33 26.18
N ALA A 178 -11.08 -28.00 27.28
CA ALA A 178 -10.22 -28.98 27.93
C ALA A 178 -9.97 -30.21 27.03
N ASN A 179 -10.99 -30.66 26.31
CA ASN A 179 -10.86 -31.77 25.36
C ASN A 179 -10.04 -31.34 24.14
N ALA A 180 -10.28 -30.14 23.62
CA ALA A 180 -9.48 -29.59 22.51
C ALA A 180 -7.99 -29.55 22.86
N ARG A 181 -7.64 -29.15 24.10
CA ARG A 181 -6.26 -29.19 24.60
C ARG A 181 -5.70 -30.60 24.66
N GLN A 182 -6.46 -31.58 25.18
CA GLN A 182 -6.02 -32.98 25.18
C GLN A 182 -5.77 -33.51 23.76
N VAL A 183 -6.57 -33.09 22.78
CA VAL A 183 -6.36 -33.44 21.37
C VAL A 183 -5.06 -32.81 20.85
N PHE A 184 -4.80 -31.53 21.16
CA PHE A 184 -3.54 -30.88 20.81
C PHE A 184 -2.34 -31.53 21.50
N ASP A 185 -2.42 -31.88 22.78
CA ASP A 185 -1.35 -32.57 23.52
C ASP A 185 -1.03 -33.94 22.91
N ARG A 186 -2.07 -34.71 22.56
CA ARG A 186 -1.93 -35.98 21.83
C ARG A 186 -1.31 -35.77 20.45
N TRP A 187 -1.60 -34.65 19.78
CA TRP A 187 -1.01 -34.31 18.50
C TRP A 187 0.49 -33.99 18.65
N MET A 188 0.87 -33.19 19.66
CA MET A 188 2.27 -32.83 19.92
C MET A 188 3.13 -34.04 20.31
N ALA A 189 2.55 -35.07 20.91
CA ALA A 189 3.26 -36.33 21.19
C ALA A 189 3.79 -37.03 19.93
N TRP A 190 3.24 -36.71 18.74
CA TRP A 190 3.72 -37.25 17.46
C TRP A 190 4.75 -36.36 16.76
N HIS A 191 5.17 -35.25 17.37
CA HIS A 191 6.08 -34.25 16.79
C HIS A 191 5.65 -33.81 15.37
N PRO A 192 4.48 -33.14 15.25
CA PRO A 192 4.00 -32.65 13.97
C PRO A 192 4.85 -31.48 13.46
N GLY A 193 4.77 -31.19 12.17
CA GLY A 193 5.48 -30.06 11.58
C GLY A 193 5.04 -28.71 12.17
N THR A 194 5.70 -27.62 11.77
CA THR A 194 5.45 -26.26 12.28
C THR A 194 3.97 -25.85 12.26
N ASN A 195 3.21 -26.31 11.26
CA ASN A 195 1.79 -26.01 11.11
C ASN A 195 0.93 -26.50 12.28
N GLY A 196 1.28 -27.64 12.90
CA GLY A 196 0.56 -28.15 14.04
C GLY A 196 0.76 -27.30 15.28
N TRP A 197 2.02 -26.91 15.52
CA TRP A 197 2.39 -25.98 16.58
C TRP A 197 1.73 -24.61 16.42
N ASP A 198 1.76 -24.06 15.19
CA ASP A 198 1.11 -22.78 14.89
C ASP A 198 -0.40 -22.83 15.19
N ALA A 199 -1.09 -23.92 14.84
CA ALA A 199 -2.51 -24.09 15.13
C ALA A 199 -2.80 -24.10 16.64
N TYR A 200 -1.94 -24.74 17.44
CA TYR A 200 -2.13 -24.80 18.89
C TYR A 200 -1.83 -23.46 19.58
N ILE A 201 -0.77 -22.78 19.13
CA ILE A 201 -0.41 -21.44 19.61
C ILE A 201 -1.51 -20.43 19.26
N MET A 202 -2.05 -20.49 18.04
CA MET A 202 -3.19 -19.65 17.64
C MET A 202 -4.45 -19.96 18.45
N PHE A 203 -4.65 -21.21 18.85
CA PHE A 203 -5.73 -21.58 19.77
C PHE A 203 -5.55 -20.89 21.13
N GLU A 204 -4.42 -21.05 21.82
CA GLU A 204 -4.22 -20.42 23.14
C GLU A 204 -4.19 -18.89 23.08
N THR A 205 -3.64 -18.30 22.00
CA THR A 205 -3.65 -16.85 21.78
C THR A 205 -5.07 -16.29 21.65
N ARG A 206 -5.99 -17.03 21.00
CA ARG A 206 -7.40 -16.61 20.86
C ARG A 206 -8.14 -16.57 22.20
N TYR A 207 -7.76 -17.42 23.16
CA TYR A 207 -8.36 -17.45 24.50
C TYR A 207 -7.61 -16.61 25.53
N GLY A 208 -6.54 -15.91 25.12
CA GLY A 208 -5.78 -15.00 25.99
C GLY A 208 -4.85 -15.69 26.98
N GLU A 209 -4.60 -17.00 26.82
CA GLU A 209 -3.73 -17.79 27.70
C GLU A 209 -2.26 -17.62 27.29
N ALA A 210 -1.74 -16.41 27.47
CA ALA A 210 -0.40 -16.04 27.00
C ALA A 210 0.72 -16.89 27.64
N GLU A 211 0.59 -17.26 28.91
CA GLU A 211 1.60 -18.09 29.61
C GLU A 211 1.72 -19.49 29.00
N ARG A 212 0.60 -20.09 28.61
CA ARG A 212 0.58 -21.40 27.94
C ARG A 212 1.12 -21.28 26.53
N ALA A 213 0.73 -20.24 25.80
CA ALA A 213 1.30 -19.98 24.48
C ALA A 213 2.84 -19.84 24.55
N ARG A 214 3.39 -19.20 25.60
CA ARG A 214 4.85 -19.15 25.84
C ARG A 214 5.45 -20.53 26.09
N ALA A 215 4.87 -21.34 26.97
CA ALA A 215 5.34 -22.70 27.22
C ALA A 215 5.33 -23.55 25.95
N LEU A 216 4.36 -23.34 25.05
CA LEU A 216 4.32 -23.99 23.73
C LEU A 216 5.42 -23.49 22.80
N TYR A 217 5.70 -22.19 22.79
CA TYR A 217 6.82 -21.64 22.02
C TYR A 217 8.18 -22.13 22.52
N GLU A 218 8.38 -22.26 23.84
CA GLU A 218 9.60 -22.84 24.42
C GLU A 218 9.79 -24.29 23.95
N ARG A 219 8.73 -25.11 24.01
CA ARG A 219 8.75 -26.48 23.48
C ARG A 219 9.00 -26.53 21.97
N LEU A 220 8.40 -25.63 21.20
CA LEU A 220 8.60 -25.53 19.75
C LEU A 220 10.07 -25.21 19.41
N VAL A 221 10.70 -24.30 20.15
CA VAL A 221 12.11 -23.93 19.96
C VAL A 221 13.05 -25.09 20.30
N ASP A 222 12.72 -25.87 21.34
CA ASP A 222 13.51 -27.03 21.72
C ASP A 222 13.40 -28.18 20.69
N GLU A 223 12.21 -28.41 20.12
CA GLU A 223 11.99 -29.48 19.12
C GLU A 223 12.43 -29.08 17.69
N HIS A 224 12.24 -27.81 17.33
CA HIS A 224 12.53 -27.27 16.01
C HIS A 224 13.33 -25.97 16.12
N PRO A 225 14.66 -26.03 16.37
CA PRO A 225 15.52 -24.85 16.44
C PRO A 225 15.79 -24.25 15.05
N LEU A 226 14.74 -23.78 14.39
CA LEU A 226 14.79 -23.12 13.09
C LEU A 226 14.75 -21.59 13.29
N PRO A 227 15.53 -20.79 12.55
CA PRO A 227 15.49 -19.32 12.65
C PRO A 227 14.08 -18.71 12.54
N ASP A 228 13.21 -19.34 11.75
CA ASP A 228 11.82 -18.91 11.58
C ASP A 228 10.97 -19.08 12.85
N THR A 229 11.22 -20.13 13.66
CA THR A 229 10.53 -20.34 14.94
C THR A 229 10.91 -19.28 15.96
N PHE A 230 12.21 -18.94 16.06
CA PHE A 230 12.70 -17.87 16.92
C PHE A 230 12.10 -16.51 16.53
N LYS A 231 12.00 -16.23 15.22
CA LYS A 231 11.37 -15.01 14.72
C LYS A 231 9.90 -14.92 15.14
N ARG A 232 9.13 -15.99 14.94
CA ARG A 232 7.70 -16.04 15.32
C ARG A 232 7.50 -15.88 16.83
N TYR A 233 8.34 -16.53 17.65
CA TYR A 233 8.25 -16.40 19.09
C TYR A 233 8.61 -14.99 19.57
N ALA A 234 9.62 -14.36 18.96
CA ALA A 234 9.93 -12.98 19.26
C ALA A 234 8.83 -12.00 18.82
N GLU A 235 8.20 -12.21 17.65
CA GLU A 235 7.03 -11.42 17.21
C GLU A 235 5.84 -11.56 18.16
N PHE A 236 5.70 -12.71 18.82
CA PHE A 236 4.69 -12.93 19.85
C PHE A 236 5.01 -12.12 21.12
N GLU A 237 6.24 -12.18 21.62
CA GLU A 237 6.66 -11.44 22.83
C GLU A 237 6.63 -9.92 22.62
N THR A 238 6.97 -9.42 21.42
CA THR A 238 6.86 -7.99 21.11
C THR A 238 5.40 -7.52 21.06
N LYS A 239 4.46 -8.36 20.60
CA LYS A 239 3.02 -8.05 20.66
C LYS A 239 2.51 -7.99 22.10
N HIS A 240 3.11 -8.74 23.01
CA HIS A 240 2.72 -8.77 24.44
C HIS A 240 3.52 -7.76 25.29
N GLY A 241 4.47 -7.02 24.71
CA GLY A 241 5.21 -5.94 25.36
C GLY A 241 6.46 -6.37 26.13
N GLU A 242 6.79 -7.66 26.15
CA GLU A 242 7.93 -8.24 26.88
C GLU A 242 9.20 -8.23 26.01
N THR A 243 9.71 -7.03 25.74
CA THR A 243 10.85 -6.80 24.82
C THR A 243 12.16 -7.39 25.33
N GLU A 244 12.36 -7.47 26.65
CA GLU A 244 13.56 -8.07 27.26
C GLU A 244 13.65 -9.58 27.01
N ARG A 245 12.50 -10.28 27.03
CA ARG A 245 12.44 -11.72 26.77
C ARG A 245 12.67 -12.02 25.30
N ALA A 246 12.08 -11.21 24.41
CA ALA A 246 12.38 -11.27 22.98
C ALA A 246 13.88 -11.10 22.72
N HIS A 247 14.56 -10.22 23.47
CA HIS A 247 16.00 -10.01 23.34
C HIS A 247 16.82 -11.25 23.76
N ARG A 248 16.51 -11.85 24.92
CA ARG A 248 17.18 -13.09 25.37
C ARG A 248 16.98 -14.23 24.39
N LEU A 249 15.79 -14.32 23.80
CA LEU A 249 15.49 -15.32 22.78
C LEU A 249 16.35 -15.14 21.53
N TYR A 250 16.53 -13.89 21.07
CA TYR A 250 17.41 -13.61 19.92
C TYR A 250 18.88 -13.89 20.23
N GLN A 251 19.35 -13.63 21.44
CA GLN A 251 20.70 -14.02 21.87
C GLN A 251 20.87 -15.55 21.82
N ARG A 252 19.91 -16.30 22.36
CA ARG A 252 19.89 -17.78 22.28
C ARG A 252 19.87 -18.27 20.83
N ALA A 253 19.11 -17.62 19.95
CA ALA A 253 19.09 -17.95 18.52
C ALA A 253 20.45 -17.69 17.84
N ALA A 254 21.12 -16.58 18.19
CA ALA A 254 22.43 -16.23 17.65
C ALA A 254 23.53 -17.21 18.10
N GLU A 255 23.51 -17.63 19.37
CA GLU A 255 24.44 -18.64 19.91
C GLU A 255 24.30 -19.99 19.18
N LEU A 256 23.06 -20.45 18.95
CA LEU A 256 22.80 -21.71 18.24
C LEU A 256 23.24 -21.66 16.77
N LEU A 257 23.04 -20.53 16.10
CA LEU A 257 23.46 -20.37 14.71
C LEU A 257 24.98 -20.21 14.56
N ALA A 258 25.64 -19.58 15.54
CA ALA A 258 27.10 -19.52 15.61
C ALA A 258 27.73 -20.92 15.81
N ALA A 259 27.06 -21.81 16.55
CA ALA A 259 27.51 -23.18 16.77
C ALA A 259 27.43 -24.07 15.51
N ASP A 260 26.44 -23.83 14.64
CA ASP A 260 26.22 -24.60 13.41
C ASP A 260 27.18 -24.23 12.25
N GLY A 261 28.10 -23.27 12.45
CA GLY A 261 29.13 -22.90 11.46
C GLY A 261 28.58 -22.32 10.15
N LYS A 262 27.27 -22.07 10.06
CA LYS A 262 26.68 -21.24 9.01
C LYS A 262 26.98 -19.79 9.36
N ASP A 263 27.44 -19.04 8.36
CA ASP A 263 27.47 -17.57 8.45
C ASP A 263 26.14 -17.11 9.05
N PRO A 264 26.13 -16.16 10.01
CA PRO A 264 24.91 -15.52 10.49
C PRO A 264 24.31 -14.72 9.32
N ALA A 265 23.68 -15.42 8.38
CA ALA A 265 23.01 -14.85 7.24
C ALA A 265 21.89 -13.92 7.76
N PRO A 266 21.45 -12.94 6.96
CA PRO A 266 20.99 -11.60 7.36
C PRO A 266 19.74 -11.52 8.25
N ALA A 267 19.18 -12.64 8.68
CA ALA A 267 18.02 -12.72 9.57
C ALA A 267 18.36 -12.44 11.04
N VAL A 268 19.53 -12.86 11.53
CA VAL A 268 19.97 -12.61 12.91
C VAL A 268 20.48 -11.17 13.04
N ASP A 269 21.25 -10.70 12.06
CA ASP A 269 21.62 -9.28 11.95
C ASP A 269 20.38 -8.39 11.78
N ALA A 270 19.39 -8.75 10.94
CA ALA A 270 18.14 -7.97 10.83
C ALA A 270 17.29 -7.93 12.12
N ALA A 271 17.48 -8.88 13.04
CA ALA A 271 16.72 -9.01 14.29
C ALA A 271 17.46 -8.45 15.52
N VAL A 272 18.79 -8.58 15.60
CA VAL A 272 19.64 -7.80 16.51
C VAL A 272 19.57 -6.31 16.14
N VAL A 273 19.52 -6.00 14.84
CA VAL A 273 19.14 -4.69 14.30
C VAL A 273 17.69 -4.37 14.62
N ALA A 274 16.78 -5.32 14.93
CA ALA A 274 15.39 -5.02 15.30
C ALA A 274 15.23 -4.54 16.77
N THR A 275 16.14 -4.91 17.67
CA THR A 275 16.23 -4.33 19.02
C THR A 275 17.12 -3.08 19.06
N ASN A 276 18.16 -3.00 18.21
CA ASN A 276 18.92 -1.77 17.94
C ASN A 276 18.25 -0.85 16.89
N LYS A 277 17.01 -1.15 16.48
CA LYS A 277 16.35 -0.60 15.25
C LYS A 277 15.97 0.85 15.30
N LYS A 278 16.07 1.48 16.46
CA LYS A 278 15.75 2.90 16.56
C LYS A 278 16.95 3.76 16.14
N ILE A 279 18.19 3.35 16.41
CA ILE A 279 19.37 4.21 16.22
C ILE A 279 20.32 3.66 15.12
N SER A 280 20.58 2.35 15.11
CA SER A 280 21.61 1.73 14.24
C SER A 280 21.43 1.90 12.72
N PRO A 281 20.23 1.71 12.11
CA PRO A 281 20.14 1.72 10.64
C PRO A 281 20.40 3.11 10.06
N TYR A 282 20.04 4.16 10.81
CA TYR A 282 20.27 5.54 10.42
C TYR A 282 21.75 5.92 10.61
N GLU A 283 22.37 5.51 11.72
CA GLU A 283 23.81 5.67 11.93
C GLU A 283 24.62 4.91 10.88
N ASP A 284 24.21 3.71 10.51
CA ASP A 284 24.87 2.89 9.49
C ASP A 284 24.66 3.48 8.09
N ALA A 285 23.49 4.04 7.79
CA ALA A 285 23.23 4.75 6.54
C ALA A 285 24.09 6.02 6.42
N VAL A 286 24.24 6.76 7.52
CA VAL A 286 25.13 7.92 7.64
C VAL A 286 26.60 7.50 7.51
N ARG A 287 27.02 6.41 8.16
CA ARG A 287 28.40 5.89 8.07
C ARG A 287 28.73 5.43 6.66
N LYS A 288 27.79 4.78 5.96
CA LYS A 288 27.97 4.32 4.58
C LYS A 288 28.10 5.51 3.62
N ASN A 289 27.25 6.53 3.78
CA ASN A 289 27.25 7.72 2.91
C ASN A 289 27.02 9.01 3.72
N PRO A 290 28.08 9.61 4.30
CA PRO A 290 27.96 10.85 5.09
C PRO A 290 27.43 12.05 4.30
N LEU A 291 27.55 12.03 2.97
CA LEU A 291 27.10 13.11 2.08
C LEU A 291 25.62 12.98 1.67
N ASN A 292 24.93 11.91 2.07
CA ASN A 292 23.50 11.76 1.80
C ASN A 292 22.67 12.51 2.86
N TYR A 293 22.35 13.77 2.56
CA TYR A 293 21.55 14.62 3.45
C TYR A 293 20.14 14.10 3.73
N ASP A 294 19.56 13.27 2.84
CA ASP A 294 18.25 12.67 3.09
C ASP A 294 18.31 11.62 4.22
N ALA A 295 19.40 10.86 4.32
CA ALA A 295 19.63 9.95 5.46
C ALA A 295 19.78 10.72 6.79
N TRP A 296 20.43 11.89 6.77
CA TRP A 296 20.51 12.75 7.94
C TRP A 296 19.15 13.33 8.36
N PHE A 297 18.28 13.69 7.41
CA PHE A 297 16.93 14.13 7.73
C PHE A 297 16.10 13.01 8.38
N GLU A 298 16.22 11.79 7.88
CA GLU A 298 15.55 10.62 8.47
C GLU A 298 16.09 10.32 9.87
N TYR A 299 17.41 10.39 10.08
CA TYR A 299 18.03 10.20 11.38
C TYR A 299 17.57 11.25 12.40
N LEU A 300 17.57 12.53 12.00
CA LEU A 300 17.13 13.64 12.85
C LEU A 300 15.65 13.56 13.19
N ALA A 301 14.79 13.16 12.25
CA ALA A 301 13.36 13.00 12.50
C ALA A 301 13.10 11.89 13.54
N HIS A 302 13.89 10.82 13.49
CA HIS A 302 13.83 9.76 14.49
C HIS A 302 14.31 10.26 15.86
N GLU A 303 15.49 10.89 15.92
CA GLU A 303 16.04 11.42 17.18
C GLU A 303 15.14 12.49 17.81
N GLN A 304 14.47 13.33 17.03
CA GLN A 304 13.49 14.27 17.57
C GLN A 304 12.27 13.59 18.21
N SER A 305 11.94 12.37 17.79
CA SER A 305 10.82 11.60 18.35
C SER A 305 11.18 10.76 19.58
N ALA A 306 12.47 10.45 19.76
CA ALA A 306 12.93 9.48 20.76
C ALA A 306 13.99 10.03 21.72
N GLY A 307 14.70 11.10 21.34
CA GLY A 307 15.95 11.54 21.94
C GLY A 307 15.83 12.65 22.97
N SER A 308 16.85 12.74 23.83
CA SER A 308 17.09 13.87 24.72
C SER A 308 17.55 15.08 23.90
N LYS A 309 17.35 16.30 24.40
CA LYS A 309 17.78 17.53 23.71
C LYS A 309 19.27 17.51 23.35
N ASP A 310 20.09 16.89 24.20
CA ASP A 310 21.54 16.83 24.00
C ASP A 310 21.96 15.82 22.91
N SER A 311 21.24 14.70 22.76
CA SER A 311 21.53 13.75 21.68
C SER A 311 21.15 14.33 20.31
N VAL A 312 20.01 15.02 20.23
CA VAL A 312 19.57 15.69 19.00
C VAL A 312 20.58 16.76 18.57
N ARG A 313 21.14 17.51 19.53
CA ARG A 313 22.21 18.50 19.27
C ARG A 313 23.47 17.86 18.72
N GLU A 314 23.93 16.79 19.33
CA GLU A 314 25.11 16.06 18.88
C GLU A 314 24.94 15.58 17.42
N VAL A 315 23.75 15.07 17.08
CA VAL A 315 23.45 14.65 15.71
C VAL A 315 23.43 15.82 14.73
N TYR A 316 22.87 16.97 15.11
CA TYR A 316 22.93 18.18 14.29
C TYR A 316 24.36 18.67 14.07
N GLU A 317 25.18 18.68 15.12
CA GLU A 317 26.59 19.09 15.03
C GLU A 317 27.41 18.15 14.15
N ARG A 318 27.18 16.83 14.27
CA ARG A 318 27.75 15.82 13.38
C ARG A 318 27.30 15.99 11.94
N ALA A 319 26.03 16.32 11.71
CA ALA A 319 25.51 16.53 10.38
C ALA A 319 26.10 17.81 9.73
N ILE A 320 26.31 18.87 10.52
CA ILE A 320 26.92 20.13 10.08
C ILE A 320 28.40 19.98 9.74
N ALA A 321 29.14 19.10 10.43
CA ALA A 321 30.54 18.86 10.12
C ALA A 321 30.76 18.37 8.67
N ASN A 322 29.75 17.76 8.05
CA ASN A 322 29.80 17.28 6.68
C ASN A 322 29.45 18.38 5.68
N VAL A 323 30.39 19.28 5.43
CA VAL A 323 30.24 20.36 4.44
C VAL A 323 30.21 19.79 3.01
N PRO A 324 29.26 20.21 2.14
CA PRO A 324 29.24 19.77 0.75
C PRO A 324 30.57 20.06 0.03
N PRO A 325 31.19 19.07 -0.66
CA PRO A 325 32.48 19.25 -1.30
C PRO A 325 32.44 20.13 -2.56
N ALA A 326 31.27 20.30 -3.18
CA ALA A 326 31.08 21.11 -4.38
C ALA A 326 30.33 22.41 -4.06
N GLU A 327 30.80 23.53 -4.60
CA GLU A 327 30.20 24.87 -4.43
C GLU A 327 29.03 25.15 -5.40
N GLU A 328 28.33 24.10 -5.83
CA GLU A 328 27.15 24.25 -6.66
C GLU A 328 25.89 24.41 -5.81
N LYS A 329 25.01 25.33 -6.22
CA LYS A 329 23.77 25.65 -5.51
C LYS A 329 22.90 24.42 -5.21
N ARG A 330 22.93 23.37 -6.03
CA ARG A 330 22.10 22.16 -5.87
C ARG A 330 22.45 21.37 -4.60
N TYR A 331 23.74 21.16 -4.32
CA TYR A 331 24.18 20.41 -3.13
C TYR A 331 24.03 21.23 -1.85
N TRP A 332 24.21 22.55 -1.95
CA TRP A 332 24.04 23.48 -0.83
C TRP A 332 22.59 23.69 -0.40
N GLN A 333 21.61 23.43 -1.28
CA GLN A 333 20.20 23.55 -0.93
C GLN A 333 19.82 22.66 0.26
N ARG A 334 20.14 21.36 0.18
CA ARG A 334 19.81 20.39 1.24
C ARG A 334 20.56 20.70 2.53
N TYR A 335 21.85 21.02 2.41
CA TYR A 335 22.67 21.43 3.55
C TYR A 335 22.13 22.67 4.27
N ILE A 336 21.64 23.68 3.55
CA ILE A 336 21.05 24.86 4.18
C ILE A 336 19.70 24.56 4.84
N TYR A 337 18.94 23.62 4.29
CA TYR A 337 17.73 23.14 4.96
C TYR A 337 18.04 22.42 6.28
N LEU A 338 19.17 21.73 6.39
CA LEU A 338 19.64 21.17 7.66
C LEU A 338 19.88 22.27 8.71
N TRP A 339 20.57 23.35 8.32
CA TRP A 339 20.78 24.52 9.19
C TRP A 339 19.48 25.20 9.60
N ILE A 340 18.54 25.35 8.67
CA ILE A 340 17.21 25.91 8.96
C ILE A 340 16.45 25.01 9.95
N ASN A 341 16.50 23.69 9.75
CA ASN A 341 15.83 22.75 10.65
C ASN A 341 16.48 22.74 12.04
N TYR A 342 17.80 22.87 12.15
CA TYR A 342 18.48 22.99 13.44
C TYR A 342 18.04 24.26 14.19
N ALA A 343 18.01 25.40 13.49
CA ALA A 343 17.57 26.65 14.11
C ALA A 343 16.07 26.63 14.49
N LEU A 344 15.22 25.97 13.70
CA LEU A 344 13.81 25.77 14.03
C LEU A 344 13.61 24.82 15.22
N TYR A 345 14.40 23.75 15.31
CA TYR A 345 14.39 22.83 16.44
C TYR A 345 14.78 23.54 17.74
N GLU A 346 15.88 24.31 17.71
CA GLU A 346 16.30 25.07 18.89
C GLU A 346 15.26 26.12 19.30
N GLU A 347 14.54 26.72 18.34
CA GLU A 347 13.46 27.67 18.62
C GLU A 347 12.18 27.01 19.19
N LEU A 348 11.69 25.94 18.57
CA LEU A 348 10.38 25.36 18.87
C LEU A 348 10.44 24.30 19.97
N ASP A 349 11.42 23.41 19.91
CA ASP A 349 11.51 22.24 20.79
C ASP A 349 12.47 22.51 21.97
N ALA A 350 13.62 23.13 21.71
CA ALA A 350 14.58 23.45 22.77
C ALA A 350 14.24 24.74 23.52
N GLN A 351 13.55 25.68 22.87
CA GLN A 351 13.23 27.04 23.33
C GLN A 351 14.46 27.91 23.66
N ASP A 352 15.62 27.59 23.09
CA ASP A 352 16.86 28.37 23.26
C ASP A 352 17.04 29.35 22.10
N THR A 353 16.59 30.58 22.33
CA THR A 353 16.69 31.68 21.34
C THR A 353 18.12 32.20 21.16
N GLY A 354 18.98 32.04 22.17
CA GLY A 354 20.38 32.47 22.12
C GLY A 354 21.18 31.59 21.17
N ARG A 355 21.08 30.28 21.34
CA ARG A 355 21.74 29.30 20.47
C ARG A 355 21.20 29.36 19.05
N ALA A 356 19.88 29.53 18.85
CA ALA A 356 19.32 29.70 17.51
C ALA A 356 19.94 30.89 16.75
N ARG A 357 20.26 32.00 17.43
CA ARG A 357 20.95 33.15 16.84
C ARG A 357 22.38 32.81 16.43
N GLU A 358 23.11 32.05 17.23
CA GLU A 358 24.46 31.57 16.93
C GLU A 358 24.45 30.65 15.70
N VAL A 359 23.51 29.70 15.64
CA VAL A 359 23.32 28.80 14.51
C VAL A 359 23.10 29.57 13.20
N TYR A 360 22.26 30.61 13.21
CA TYR A 360 22.09 31.46 12.03
C TYR A 360 23.35 32.25 11.67
N ARG A 361 24.11 32.76 12.67
CA ARG A 361 25.36 33.48 12.42
C ARG A 361 26.42 32.58 11.79
N GLU A 362 26.60 31.37 12.30
CA GLU A 362 27.57 30.40 11.76
C GLU A 362 27.17 29.94 10.36
N CYS A 363 25.88 29.66 10.12
CA CYS A 363 25.37 29.36 8.78
C CYS A 363 25.69 30.48 7.78
N LEU A 364 25.50 31.75 8.17
CA LEU A 364 25.78 32.89 7.30
C LEU A 364 27.27 33.11 7.04
N LYS A 365 28.17 32.75 7.96
CA LYS A 365 29.63 32.81 7.73
C LYS A 365 30.09 31.74 6.73
N LEU A 366 29.51 30.55 6.81
CA LEU A 366 29.89 29.41 5.97
C LEU A 366 29.47 29.54 4.51
N ILE A 367 28.37 30.25 4.24
CA ILE A 367 27.84 30.40 2.88
C ILE A 367 28.76 31.30 2.02
N PRO A 368 29.26 30.83 0.87
CA PRO A 368 29.97 31.66 -0.10
C PRO A 368 29.01 32.59 -0.86
N HIS A 369 28.71 33.77 -0.29
CA HIS A 369 27.74 34.74 -0.85
C HIS A 369 28.10 35.28 -2.24
N LYS A 370 29.36 35.17 -2.67
CA LYS A 370 29.83 35.63 -3.99
C LYS A 370 29.38 34.72 -5.15
N LYS A 371 29.20 33.42 -4.90
CA LYS A 371 28.88 32.43 -5.95
C LYS A 371 27.39 32.12 -6.00
N PHE A 372 26.74 32.02 -4.84
CA PHE A 372 25.30 31.86 -4.76
C PHE A 372 24.76 32.50 -3.48
N THR A 373 23.48 32.85 -3.52
CA THR A 373 22.82 33.53 -2.41
C THR A 373 21.53 32.80 -2.02
N PHE A 374 21.27 32.67 -0.72
CA PHE A 374 20.06 32.04 -0.19
C PHE A 374 19.21 33.04 0.59
N ALA A 375 18.24 33.66 -0.10
CA ALA A 375 17.35 34.66 0.50
C ALA A 375 16.53 34.13 1.69
N LYS A 376 16.22 32.82 1.68
CA LYS A 376 15.39 32.20 2.72
C LYS A 376 16.05 32.22 4.10
N VAL A 377 17.36 31.98 4.19
CA VAL A 377 18.11 32.00 5.46
C VAL A 377 18.09 33.39 6.08
N TRP A 378 18.36 34.42 5.27
CA TRP A 378 18.32 35.82 5.71
C TRP A 378 16.93 36.24 6.21
N ILE A 379 15.86 35.82 5.51
CA ILE A 379 14.49 36.10 5.92
C ILE A 379 14.16 35.40 7.25
N MET A 380 14.56 34.13 7.42
CA MET A 380 14.28 33.38 8.64
C MET A 380 15.05 33.93 9.85
N ALA A 381 16.32 34.31 9.66
CA ALA A 381 17.12 34.96 10.70
C ALA A 381 16.48 36.30 11.12
N ALA A 382 16.02 37.11 10.15
CA ALA A 382 15.31 38.36 10.47
C ALA A 382 13.97 38.10 11.19
N GLN A 383 13.21 37.07 10.80
CA GLN A 383 11.98 36.67 11.49
C GLN A 383 12.21 36.18 12.92
N LEU A 384 13.33 35.49 13.18
CA LEU A 384 13.73 35.14 14.54
C LEU A 384 13.96 36.40 15.37
N GLU A 385 14.71 37.39 14.86
CA GLU A 385 14.96 38.64 15.60
C GLU A 385 13.69 39.46 15.83
N ILE A 386 12.75 39.47 14.87
CA ILE A 386 11.42 40.08 15.06
C ILE A 386 10.66 39.38 16.19
N ARG A 387 10.71 38.04 16.26
CA ARG A 387 10.08 37.27 17.36
C ARG A 387 10.77 37.54 18.71
N CYS A 388 12.08 37.72 18.69
CA CYS A 388 12.89 38.14 19.85
C CYS A 388 12.72 39.63 20.21
N LYS A 389 11.90 40.38 19.45
CA LYS A 389 11.64 41.82 19.61
C LYS A 389 12.87 42.72 19.43
N ASP A 390 13.97 42.21 18.85
CA ASP A 390 15.14 43.03 18.51
C ASP A 390 15.04 43.56 17.07
N LEU A 391 14.38 44.71 16.94
CA LEU A 391 14.21 45.40 15.66
C LEU A 391 15.53 45.94 15.10
N THR A 392 16.51 46.22 15.95
CA THR A 392 17.79 46.78 15.50
C THR A 392 18.65 45.71 14.84
N ALA A 393 18.70 44.52 15.43
CA ALA A 393 19.37 43.36 14.85
C ALA A 393 18.68 42.92 13.57
N ALA A 394 17.34 42.85 13.54
CA ALA A 394 16.57 42.51 12.34
C ALA A 394 16.89 43.45 11.16
N ARG A 395 16.93 44.76 11.41
CA ARG A 395 17.29 45.77 10.38
C ARG A 395 18.72 45.62 9.89
N LYS A 396 19.68 45.38 10.80
CA LYS A 396 21.08 45.14 10.43
C LYS A 396 21.21 43.88 9.57
N LEU A 397 20.53 42.79 9.93
CA LEU A 397 20.55 41.56 9.15
C LEU A 397 19.95 41.74 7.75
N LEU A 398 18.80 42.40 7.63
CA LEU A 398 18.17 42.67 6.33
C LEU A 398 18.97 43.67 5.49
N GLY A 399 19.59 44.67 6.12
CA GLY A 399 20.51 45.59 5.45
C GLY A 399 21.75 44.88 4.92
N ASN A 400 22.39 44.03 5.73
CA ASN A 400 23.51 43.19 5.31
C ASN A 400 23.10 42.22 4.19
N ALA A 401 21.89 41.67 4.27
CA ALA A 401 21.34 40.78 3.24
C ALA A 401 21.18 41.49 1.89
N ILE A 402 20.77 42.77 1.87
CA ILE A 402 20.69 43.55 0.63
C ILE A 402 22.09 43.78 0.04
N GLY A 403 23.08 44.11 0.89
CA GLY A 403 24.45 44.35 0.43
C GLY A 403 25.14 43.09 -0.11
N MET A 404 24.94 41.94 0.56
CA MET A 404 25.60 40.68 0.20
C MET A 404 24.82 39.87 -0.83
N ALA A 405 23.49 39.97 -0.83
CA ALA A 405 22.60 39.07 -1.55
C ALA A 405 21.33 39.78 -2.06
N PRO A 406 21.46 40.76 -2.97
CA PRO A 406 20.30 41.53 -3.41
C PRO A 406 19.32 40.63 -4.19
N LYS A 407 18.12 40.46 -3.62
CA LYS A 407 17.03 39.67 -4.19
C LYS A 407 15.69 40.33 -3.90
N ALA A 408 14.81 40.33 -4.90
CA ALA A 408 13.43 40.83 -4.82
C ALA A 408 12.66 40.37 -3.56
N LYS A 409 12.81 39.09 -3.18
CA LYS A 409 12.12 38.52 -2.00
C LYS A 409 12.56 39.15 -0.68
N ILE A 410 13.84 39.55 -0.55
CA ILE A 410 14.39 40.18 0.65
C ILE A 410 13.87 41.62 0.76
N PHE A 411 13.89 42.36 -0.35
CA PHE A 411 13.31 43.71 -0.41
C PHE A 411 11.82 43.69 -0.02
N LYS A 412 11.03 42.79 -0.62
CA LYS A 412 9.61 42.63 -0.28
C LYS A 412 9.40 42.37 1.22
N LYS A 413 10.17 41.46 1.83
CA LYS A 413 10.01 41.12 3.24
C LYS A 413 10.46 42.24 4.18
N TYR A 414 11.54 42.97 3.83
CA TYR A 414 12.01 44.09 4.62
C TYR A 414 11.03 45.26 4.58
N ILE A 415 10.49 45.56 3.39
CA ILE A 415 9.45 46.58 3.23
C ILE A 415 8.18 46.19 3.98
N GLU A 416 7.73 44.93 3.89
CA GLU A 416 6.57 44.45 4.64
C GLU A 416 6.77 44.60 6.16
N MET A 417 7.98 44.34 6.66
CA MET A 417 8.33 44.56 8.07
C MET A 417 8.26 46.04 8.45
N GLU A 418 8.89 46.94 7.68
CA GLU A 418 8.88 48.38 8.00
C GLU A 418 7.49 49.01 7.82
N MET A 419 6.67 48.52 6.88
CA MET A 419 5.27 48.91 6.74
C MET A 419 4.45 48.53 7.97
N ARG A 420 4.64 47.32 8.51
CA ARG A 420 3.99 46.89 9.77
C ARG A 420 4.42 47.74 10.97
N LEU A 421 5.63 48.27 10.93
CA LEU A 421 6.17 49.18 11.95
C LEU A 421 5.77 50.66 11.72
N GLY A 422 5.12 50.99 10.59
CA GLY A 422 4.69 52.34 10.23
C GLY A 422 5.80 53.30 9.78
N ASN A 423 7.03 52.83 9.51
CA ASN A 423 8.14 53.71 9.12
C ASN A 423 8.12 53.99 7.62
N VAL A 424 7.30 54.95 7.21
CA VAL A 424 7.08 55.33 5.81
C VAL A 424 8.38 55.79 5.12
N ASP A 425 9.18 56.63 5.77
CA ASP A 425 10.41 57.16 5.16
C ASP A 425 11.43 56.06 4.85
N ARG A 426 11.51 55.05 5.71
CA ARG A 426 12.36 53.88 5.43
C ARG A 426 11.79 53.04 4.29
N CYS A 427 10.47 52.84 4.23
CA CYS A 427 9.84 52.16 3.10
C CYS A 427 10.20 52.84 1.78
N ARG A 428 10.20 54.18 1.72
CA ARG A 428 10.64 54.94 0.55
C ARG A 428 12.09 54.67 0.19
N THR A 429 13.02 54.77 1.15
CA THR A 429 14.44 54.48 0.88
C THR A 429 14.67 53.04 0.42
N LEU A 430 13.87 52.09 0.89
CA LEU A 430 13.96 50.68 0.48
C LEU A 430 13.40 50.45 -0.91
N TYR A 431 12.28 51.08 -1.26
CA TYR A 431 11.74 51.03 -2.63
C TYR A 431 12.67 51.72 -3.63
N GLN A 432 13.27 52.87 -3.27
CA GLN A 432 14.30 53.52 -4.08
C GLN A 432 15.49 52.59 -4.34
N LYS A 433 16.07 51.99 -3.28
CA LYS A 433 17.15 51.00 -3.41
C LYS A 433 16.75 49.76 -4.21
N TYR A 434 15.48 49.35 -4.12
CA TYR A 434 14.97 48.20 -4.87
C TYR A 434 14.85 48.51 -6.37
N ILE A 435 14.44 49.74 -6.70
CA ILE A 435 14.37 50.24 -8.07
C ILE A 435 15.77 50.45 -8.64
N GLU A 436 16.71 51.01 -7.88
CA GLU A 436 18.12 51.16 -8.28
C GLU A 436 18.76 49.81 -8.63
N TRP A 437 18.44 48.76 -7.87
CA TRP A 437 18.94 47.42 -8.13
C TRP A 437 18.26 46.73 -9.31
N SER A 438 16.94 46.86 -9.45
CA SER A 438 16.18 46.27 -10.57
C SER A 438 15.23 47.26 -11.23
N PRO A 439 15.72 48.13 -12.13
CA PRO A 439 14.87 49.08 -12.86
C PRO A 439 13.82 48.41 -13.75
N ALA A 440 14.10 47.20 -14.23
CA ALA A 440 13.22 46.44 -15.12
C ALA A 440 12.00 45.80 -14.42
N ASN A 441 12.00 45.72 -13.08
CA ASN A 441 11.01 44.97 -12.33
C ASN A 441 9.73 45.79 -12.09
N CYS A 442 8.72 45.57 -12.93
CA CYS A 442 7.44 46.28 -12.87
C CYS A 442 6.71 46.14 -11.52
N TYR A 443 6.89 45.02 -10.81
CA TYR A 443 6.24 44.80 -9.51
C TYR A 443 6.74 45.80 -8.44
N ALA A 444 8.02 46.15 -8.47
CA ALA A 444 8.62 47.09 -7.54
C ALA A 444 8.03 48.50 -7.71
N TRP A 445 7.94 48.96 -8.96
CA TRP A 445 7.35 50.25 -9.32
C TRP A 445 5.89 50.34 -8.91
N ARG A 446 5.09 49.32 -9.22
CA ARG A 446 3.68 49.26 -8.83
C ARG A 446 3.50 49.34 -7.33
N LYS A 447 4.24 48.53 -6.57
CA LYS A 447 4.11 48.49 -5.10
C LYS A 447 4.59 49.77 -4.43
N TYR A 448 5.55 50.48 -5.03
CA TYR A 448 5.97 51.78 -4.55
C TYR A 448 4.90 52.86 -4.78
N ALA A 449 4.30 52.90 -5.98
CA ALA A 449 3.21 53.82 -6.27
C ALA A 449 1.93 53.51 -5.45
N GLU A 450 1.64 52.23 -5.20
CA GLU A 450 0.53 51.82 -4.32
C GLU A 450 0.73 52.29 -2.88
N LEU A 451 1.97 52.26 -2.36
CA LEU A 451 2.29 52.79 -1.04
C LEU A 451 2.03 54.30 -0.96
N GLU A 452 2.54 55.10 -1.90
CA GLU A 452 2.31 56.55 -1.91
C GLU A 452 0.82 56.89 -2.10
N ARG A 453 0.07 56.05 -2.85
CA ARG A 453 -1.38 56.17 -2.95
C ARG A 453 -2.09 55.92 -1.62
N GLN A 454 -1.67 54.91 -0.85
CA GLN A 454 -2.22 54.65 0.49
C GLN A 454 -1.94 55.80 1.47
N LEU A 455 -0.88 56.57 1.24
CA LEU A 455 -0.50 57.73 2.04
C LEU A 455 -1.16 59.03 1.56
N GLY A 456 -1.89 59.01 0.43
CA GLY A 456 -2.58 60.18 -0.14
C GLY A 456 -1.69 61.10 -0.98
N GLU A 457 -0.44 60.74 -1.24
CA GLU A 457 0.55 61.55 -1.98
C GLU A 457 0.46 61.26 -3.48
N THR A 458 -0.64 61.71 -4.09
CA THR A 458 -0.99 61.41 -5.50
C THR A 458 0.03 61.92 -6.50
N ASP A 459 0.62 63.09 -6.25
CA ASP A 459 1.61 63.70 -7.15
C ASP A 459 2.91 62.90 -7.19
N ARG A 460 3.33 62.37 -6.04
CA ARG A 460 4.49 61.46 -5.97
C ARG A 460 4.20 60.13 -6.62
N ALA A 461 3.03 59.55 -6.38
CA ALA A 461 2.61 58.31 -7.04
C ALA A 461 2.64 58.44 -8.57
N ARG A 462 2.16 59.57 -9.11
CA ARG A 462 2.24 59.89 -10.54
C ARG A 462 3.68 60.02 -11.03
N SER A 463 4.51 60.76 -10.32
CA SER A 463 5.94 60.90 -10.69
C SER A 463 6.65 59.55 -10.76
N ILE A 464 6.30 58.61 -9.88
CA ILE A 464 6.86 57.24 -9.88
C ILE A 464 6.41 56.46 -11.11
N TYR A 465 5.14 56.56 -11.53
CA TYR A 465 4.66 55.95 -12.76
C TYR A 465 5.31 56.56 -14.01
N GLU A 466 5.50 57.89 -14.04
CA GLU A 466 6.19 58.58 -15.14
C GLU A 466 7.67 58.16 -15.24
N LEU A 467 8.35 58.03 -14.10
CA LEU A 467 9.71 57.50 -14.02
C LEU A 467 9.79 56.03 -14.47
N ALA A 468 8.76 55.23 -14.16
CA ALA A 468 8.69 53.85 -14.60
C ALA A 468 8.54 53.77 -16.13
N ILE A 469 7.69 54.59 -16.74
CA ILE A 469 7.45 54.60 -18.21
C ILE A 469 8.68 55.12 -18.97
N ALA A 470 9.47 56.00 -18.38
CA ALA A 470 10.71 56.49 -18.97
C ALA A 470 11.80 55.41 -19.09
N GLN A 471 11.65 54.23 -18.47
CA GLN A 471 12.64 53.15 -18.53
C GLN A 471 12.56 52.36 -19.85
N PRO A 472 13.67 52.17 -20.59
CA PRO A 472 13.67 51.48 -21.89
C PRO A 472 13.44 49.96 -21.85
N ALA A 473 13.67 49.31 -20.70
CA ALA A 473 13.65 47.85 -20.56
C ALA A 473 12.74 47.42 -19.39
N LEU A 474 11.43 47.41 -19.63
CA LEU A 474 10.41 46.94 -18.69
C LEU A 474 9.97 45.52 -19.06
N ASP A 475 9.83 44.65 -18.06
CA ASP A 475 9.47 43.23 -18.26
C ASP A 475 8.03 43.09 -18.80
N MET A 476 7.07 43.80 -18.18
CA MET A 476 5.67 43.84 -18.62
C MET A 476 5.09 45.27 -18.51
N PRO A 477 5.26 46.11 -19.54
CA PRO A 477 4.79 47.51 -19.54
C PRO A 477 3.26 47.64 -19.46
N GLU A 478 2.52 46.68 -20.04
CA GLU A 478 1.06 46.73 -20.18
C GLU A 478 0.31 46.79 -18.83
N PHE A 479 0.83 46.09 -17.82
CA PHE A 479 0.22 46.09 -16.48
C PHE A 479 0.40 47.41 -15.75
N LEU A 480 1.57 48.06 -15.90
CA LEU A 480 1.82 49.38 -15.31
C LEU A 480 0.99 50.46 -16.00
N LEU A 481 0.82 50.39 -17.32
CA LEU A 481 -0.03 51.30 -18.07
C LEU A 481 -1.51 51.15 -17.69
N LYS A 482 -1.97 49.92 -17.45
CA LYS A 482 -3.31 49.65 -16.94
C LYS A 482 -3.51 50.20 -15.52
N ASP A 483 -2.57 49.95 -14.61
CA ASP A 483 -2.65 50.47 -13.23
C ASP A 483 -2.60 52.01 -13.19
N LEU A 484 -1.84 52.65 -14.10
CA LEU A 484 -1.84 54.11 -14.27
C LEU A 484 -3.17 54.63 -14.82
N ALA A 485 -3.76 53.95 -15.81
CA ALA A 485 -5.08 54.32 -16.32
C ALA A 485 -6.20 54.18 -15.26
N GLU A 486 -6.14 53.14 -14.43
CA GLU A 486 -7.02 52.98 -13.27
C GLU A 486 -6.77 54.08 -12.21
N PHE A 487 -5.52 54.49 -12.01
CA PHE A 487 -5.16 55.59 -11.12
C PHE A 487 -5.73 56.94 -11.62
N ASP A 488 -5.52 57.29 -12.88
CA ASP A 488 -6.04 58.53 -13.50
C ASP A 488 -7.58 58.58 -13.48
N ALA A 489 -8.23 57.43 -13.64
CA ALA A 489 -9.69 57.30 -13.49
C ALA A 489 -10.15 57.51 -12.04
N SER A 490 -9.39 56.99 -11.05
CA SER A 490 -9.72 57.15 -9.62
C SER A 490 -9.42 58.54 -9.06
N ALA A 491 -8.45 59.25 -9.63
CA ALA A 491 -8.06 60.61 -9.23
C ALA A 491 -8.92 61.71 -9.88
N GLY A 492 -9.92 61.35 -10.70
CA GLY A 492 -10.85 62.29 -11.33
C GLY A 492 -10.24 63.19 -12.40
N LEU A 493 -9.07 62.84 -12.94
CA LEU A 493 -8.36 63.63 -13.96
C LEU A 493 -8.65 63.09 -15.37
N SER A 494 -9.93 62.83 -15.68
CA SER A 494 -10.41 62.35 -16.99
C SER A 494 -10.37 63.42 -18.09
N GLY A 495 -9.27 64.17 -18.19
CA GLY A 495 -9.17 65.35 -19.06
C GLY A 495 -7.86 65.49 -19.83
N ILE A 496 -6.88 64.59 -19.68
CA ILE A 496 -5.66 64.62 -20.50
C ILE A 496 -5.49 63.26 -21.17
N GLY A 497 -6.25 63.05 -22.25
CA GLY A 497 -5.99 61.97 -23.18
C GLY A 497 -4.62 62.15 -23.80
N ARG A 498 -3.66 61.31 -23.40
CA ARG A 498 -2.56 60.94 -24.28
C ARG A 498 -2.98 59.66 -24.99
N GLU A 499 -3.23 59.76 -26.29
CA GLU A 499 -3.35 58.62 -27.18
C GLU A 499 -2.05 57.80 -27.10
N ILE A 500 -2.06 56.71 -26.33
CA ILE A 500 -1.03 55.69 -26.40
C ILE A 500 -1.60 54.57 -27.26
N ASN A 501 -1.12 54.53 -28.50
CA ASN A 501 -1.49 53.58 -29.53
C ASN A 501 -1.06 52.16 -29.08
N THR A 502 -1.97 51.39 -28.47
CA THR A 502 -1.72 49.99 -28.14
C THR A 502 -1.81 49.14 -29.42
N PRO A 503 -0.76 48.38 -29.80
CA PRO A 503 -0.92 47.39 -30.85
C PRO A 503 -1.81 46.24 -30.35
N ARG A 504 -2.91 45.99 -31.05
CA ARG A 504 -3.73 44.78 -30.91
C ARG A 504 -2.83 43.55 -31.13
N ILE A 505 -2.54 42.76 -30.09
CA ILE A 505 -1.90 41.46 -30.24
C ILE A 505 -2.62 40.41 -29.36
N GLY A 506 -2.81 39.25 -29.98
CA GLY A 506 -3.77 38.23 -29.58
C GLY A 506 -3.41 37.44 -28.33
N LYS A 507 -4.47 36.90 -27.72
CA LYS A 507 -4.45 35.96 -26.60
C LYS A 507 -3.45 34.82 -26.86
N ARG A 508 -2.30 34.87 -26.20
CA ARG A 508 -1.49 33.68 -25.90
C ARG A 508 -1.54 33.46 -24.40
N ASN A 509 -2.49 32.63 -23.98
CA ASN A 509 -2.42 31.98 -22.67
C ASN A 509 -1.15 31.12 -22.64
N ARG A 510 -0.11 31.62 -21.97
CA ARG A 510 0.84 30.76 -21.27
C ARG A 510 0.58 30.90 -19.78
N PRO A 511 0.33 29.81 -19.04
CA PRO A 511 0.23 29.91 -17.60
C PRO A 511 1.60 30.32 -17.02
N LEU A 512 1.56 31.24 -16.06
CA LEU A 512 2.69 31.52 -15.17
C LEU A 512 3.10 30.21 -14.47
N PRO A 513 4.39 29.97 -14.21
CA PRO A 513 4.81 28.87 -13.35
C PRO A 513 4.31 29.13 -11.92
N ASP A 514 3.27 28.40 -11.53
CA ASP A 514 2.91 27.97 -10.18
C ASP A 514 3.85 28.39 -9.01
N ASP A 515 3.73 29.64 -8.56
CA ASP A 515 4.37 30.12 -7.31
C ASP A 515 3.46 29.92 -6.07
N GLU A 516 2.16 29.72 -6.27
CA GLU A 516 1.24 29.24 -5.22
C GLU A 516 1.55 27.80 -4.80
N VAL A 517 2.21 27.03 -5.67
CA VAL A 517 2.62 25.66 -5.35
C VAL A 517 3.75 25.66 -4.31
N SER A 518 4.52 26.74 -4.12
CA SER A 518 5.57 26.79 -3.09
C SER A 518 5.01 27.09 -1.69
N GLU A 519 4.04 28.00 -1.58
CA GLU A 519 3.34 28.27 -0.32
C GLU A 519 2.36 27.14 0.02
N ALA A 520 1.67 26.55 -0.97
CA ALA A 520 0.85 25.36 -0.77
C ALA A 520 1.70 24.11 -0.46
N LYS A 521 2.92 23.97 -1.02
CA LYS A 521 3.87 22.93 -0.59
C LYS A 521 4.40 23.21 0.82
N HIS A 522 4.66 24.46 1.19
CA HIS A 522 5.09 24.81 2.54
C HIS A 522 3.98 24.63 3.59
N LEU A 523 2.75 25.03 3.31
CA LEU A 523 1.59 24.72 4.14
C LEU A 523 1.32 23.21 4.16
N LYS A 524 1.47 22.48 3.05
CA LYS A 524 1.32 21.01 3.04
C LYS A 524 2.43 20.30 3.80
N ILE A 525 3.65 20.81 3.80
CA ILE A 525 4.76 20.25 4.60
C ILE A 525 4.55 20.53 6.10
N LEU A 526 4.12 21.75 6.45
CA LEU A 526 3.77 22.11 7.83
C LEU A 526 2.51 21.39 8.32
N GLN A 527 1.48 21.25 7.48
CA GLN A 527 0.27 20.47 7.77
C GLN A 527 0.55 18.97 7.74
N ALA A 528 1.47 18.46 6.93
CA ALA A 528 1.89 17.06 6.96
C ALA A 528 2.69 16.76 8.23
N ALA A 529 3.60 17.65 8.65
CA ALA A 529 4.29 17.55 9.93
C ALA A 529 3.30 17.59 11.11
N HIS A 530 2.28 18.45 11.04
CA HIS A 530 1.24 18.58 12.08
C HIS A 530 0.19 17.45 12.07
N ARG A 531 -0.20 16.93 10.89
CA ARG A 531 -1.09 15.76 10.74
C ARG A 531 -0.38 14.46 11.12
N TRP A 532 0.91 14.35 10.83
CA TRP A 532 1.73 13.23 11.28
C TRP A 532 1.87 13.21 12.81
N LYS A 533 2.00 14.39 13.45
CA LYS A 533 1.98 14.54 14.92
C LYS A 533 0.63 14.12 15.55
N ASN A 534 -0.48 14.39 14.88
CA ASN A 534 -1.84 14.08 15.38
C ASN A 534 -2.37 12.69 14.97
N SER A 535 -1.66 11.92 14.14
CA SER A 535 -2.05 10.57 13.69
C SER A 535 -1.53 9.46 14.62
N LYS A 536 -0.79 9.80 15.68
CA LYS A 536 -0.22 8.86 16.66
C LYS A 536 -0.55 9.23 18.12
N ALA A 537 -1.60 10.04 18.32
CA ALA A 537 -2.26 10.20 19.61
C ALA A 537 -3.59 9.44 19.59
#